data_AF-A0A813SI81-F1
#
_entry.id   AF-A0A813SI81-F1
#
_cell.length_a   1.000
_cell.length_b   1.000
_cell.length_c   1.000
_cell.angle_alpha   90.00
_cell.angle_beta   90.00
_cell.angle_gamma   90.00
#
_symmetry.space_group_name_H-M   'P 1'
#
loop_
_entity.id
_entity.type
_entity.pdbx_description
1 polymer ?
#
loop_
_entity_poly.entity_id
_entity_poly.type
_entity_poly.pdbx_seq_one_letter_code
_entity_poly.pdbx_strand_id
1 'polypeptide(L)'
;LKTSSSLNIWTCTTTQHLRVLNLNAAEMAKNYREKVMTEITLSQETLKVVKEALSKHANPVPCELCGELMKNSKGVKLNIAKKHKN
;
A
#
# COMPACT_ATOMS: atom_id res chain seq x y z
N LEU A 1 -2.66 19.25 51.92
CA LEU A 1 -2.63 19.94 50.61
C LEU A 1 -1.45 19.43 49.78
N LYS A 2 -1.62 18.27 49.13
CA LYS A 2 -0.68 17.73 48.12
C LYS A 2 -1.54 17.07 47.05
N THR A 3 -2.24 17.87 46.24
CA THR A 3 -3.24 17.30 45.32
C THR A 3 -3.22 17.92 43.93
N SER A 4 -2.92 19.21 43.78
CA SER A 4 -2.89 19.84 42.44
C SER A 4 -1.54 19.69 41.72
N SER A 5 -0.42 19.97 42.40
CA SER A 5 0.91 19.96 41.76
C SER A 5 1.35 18.57 41.31
N SER A 6 1.08 17.53 42.11
CA SER A 6 1.41 16.15 41.76
C SER A 6 0.59 15.62 40.59
N LEU A 7 -0.68 16.04 40.48
CA LEU A 7 -1.55 15.68 39.36
C LEU A 7 -1.07 16.34 38.06
N ASN A 8 -0.67 17.61 38.12
CA ASN A 8 -0.14 18.36 36.96
C ASN A 8 1.20 17.79 36.46
N ILE A 9 2.06 17.31 37.36
CA ILE A 9 3.32 16.66 36.98
C ILE A 9 3.02 15.32 36.29
N TRP A 10 2.09 14.53 36.83
CA TRP A 10 1.71 13.24 36.25
C TRP A 10 1.05 13.38 34.87
N THR A 11 0.13 14.33 34.69
CA THR A 11 -0.49 14.57 33.38
C THR A 11 0.51 15.07 32.34
N CYS A 12 1.49 15.89 32.76
CA CYS A 12 2.57 16.35 31.90
C CYS A 12 3.47 15.19 31.43
N THR A 13 3.87 14.31 32.35
CA THR A 13 4.73 13.16 32.00
C THR A 13 3.98 12.16 31.12
N THR A 14 2.73 11.82 31.41
CA THR A 14 1.94 10.92 30.55
C THR A 14 1.75 11.50 29.14
N THR A 15 1.51 12.81 29.02
CA THR A 15 1.38 13.48 27.71
C THR A 15 2.69 13.41 26.91
N GLN A 16 3.83 13.59 27.56
CA GLN A 16 5.14 13.52 26.91
C GLN A 16 5.45 12.10 26.43
N HIS A 17 5.16 11.07 27.24
CA HIS A 17 5.35 9.67 26.85
C HIS A 17 4.48 9.27 25.65
N LEU A 18 3.21 9.69 25.64
CA LEU A 18 2.31 9.45 24.51
C LEU A 18 2.81 10.09 23.22
N ARG A 19 3.37 11.31 23.29
CA ARG A 19 3.97 11.98 22.12
C ARG A 19 5.16 11.21 21.57
N VAL A 20 6.07 10.75 22.43
CA VAL A 20 7.24 9.96 22.01
C VAL A 20 6.81 8.65 21.35
N LEU A 21 5.86 7.93 21.94
CA LEU A 21 5.32 6.70 21.36
C LEU A 21 4.71 6.93 19.96
N ASN A 22 3.96 8.02 19.80
CA ASN A 22 3.35 8.37 18.51
C ASN A 22 4.40 8.73 17.44
N LEU A 23 5.46 9.46 17.82
CA LEU A 23 6.57 9.78 16.92
C LEU A 23 7.29 8.50 16.45
N ASN A 24 7.57 7.58 17.38
CA ASN A 24 8.20 6.30 17.07
C ASN A 24 7.34 5.44 16.12
N ALA A 25 6.02 5.43 16.31
CA ALA A 25 5.10 4.73 15.42
C ALA A 25 5.08 5.35 14.01
N ALA A 26 5.11 6.67 13.91
CA ALA A 26 5.17 7.39 12.63
C ALA A 26 6.49 7.12 11.88
N GLU A 27 7.62 7.11 12.60
CA GLU A 27 8.94 6.80 12.05
C GLU A 27 9.04 5.35 11.58
N MET A 28 8.49 4.40 12.35
CA MET A 28 8.40 3.00 11.95
C MET A 28 7.56 2.84 10.68
N ALA A 29 6.39 3.49 10.60
CA ALA A 29 5.53 3.46 9.41
C ALA A 29 6.22 4.08 8.18
N LYS A 30 7.03 5.13 8.37
CA LYS A 30 7.84 5.72 7.29
C LYS A 30 8.91 4.74 6.82
N ASN A 31 9.66 4.12 7.72
CA ASN A 31 10.68 3.13 7.39
C ASN A 31 10.11 1.93 6.62
N TYR A 32 8.93 1.42 7.00
CA TYR A 32 8.27 0.35 6.25
C TYR A 32 7.85 0.79 4.86
N ARG A 33 7.28 2.00 4.70
CA ARG A 33 6.94 2.54 3.37
C ARG A 33 8.17 2.70 2.50
N GLU A 34 9.25 3.25 3.04
CA GLU A 34 10.51 3.43 2.31
C GLU A 34 11.09 2.07 1.89
N LYS A 35 11.12 1.08 2.78
CA LYS A 35 11.56 -0.30 2.46
C LYS A 35 10.74 -0.93 1.35
N VAL A 36 9.41 -0.86 1.44
CA VAL A 36 8.50 -1.37 0.40
C VAL A 36 8.72 -0.66 -0.93
N MET A 37 8.92 0.66 -0.92
CA MET A 37 9.19 1.43 -2.15
C MET A 37 10.57 1.12 -2.74
N THR A 38 11.59 0.88 -1.91
CA THR A 38 12.92 0.44 -2.37
C THR A 38 12.91 -0.99 -2.91
N GLU A 39 12.11 -1.90 -2.33
CA GLU A 39 11.92 -3.24 -2.87
C GLU A 39 11.12 -3.22 -4.19
N ILE A 40 10.20 -2.27 -4.35
CA ILE A 40 9.50 -1.96 -5.61
C ILE A 40 10.30 -0.92 -6.42
N THR A 41 11.64 -0.99 -6.41
CA THR A 41 12.42 -0.27 -7.43
C THR A 41 12.34 -1.08 -8.72
N LEU A 42 11.22 -0.96 -9.44
CA LEU A 42 11.13 -1.44 -10.81
C LEU A 42 12.15 -0.66 -11.63
N SER A 43 13.06 -1.36 -12.32
CA SER A 43 14.02 -0.69 -13.19
C SER A 43 13.27 0.18 -14.21
N GLN A 44 13.88 1.27 -14.64
CA GLN A 44 13.28 2.13 -15.67
C GLN A 44 12.96 1.35 -16.95
N GLU A 45 13.74 0.30 -17.23
CA GLU A 45 13.51 -0.64 -18.33
C GLU A 45 12.27 -1.49 -18.10
N THR A 46 12.07 -2.08 -16.91
CA THR A 46 10.85 -2.83 -16.59
C THR A 46 9.61 -1.95 -16.65
N LEU A 47 9.71 -0.72 -16.13
CA LEU A 47 8.64 0.28 -16.23
C LEU A 47 8.32 0.64 -17.68
N LYS A 48 9.33 0.76 -18.54
CA LYS A 48 9.17 1.04 -19.97
C LYS A 48 8.51 -0.13 -20.70
N VAL A 49 8.95 -1.36 -20.47
CA VAL A 49 8.36 -2.57 -21.06
C VAL A 49 6.91 -2.75 -20.63
N VAL A 50 6.59 -2.53 -19.35
CA VAL A 50 5.21 -2.58 -18.85
C VAL A 50 4.37 -1.49 -19.52
N LYS A 51 4.87 -0.25 -19.59
CA LYS A 51 4.17 0.84 -20.28
C LYS A 51 3.96 0.55 -21.76
N GLU A 52 4.94 0.00 -22.46
CA GLU A 52 4.84 -0.37 -23.88
C GLU A 52 3.84 -1.52 -24.10
N ALA A 53 3.87 -2.55 -23.25
CA ALA A 53 2.91 -3.65 -23.29
C ALA A 53 1.47 -3.18 -23.03
N LEU A 54 1.30 -2.21 -22.12
CA LEU A 54 0.00 -1.65 -21.78
C LEU A 54 -0.42 -0.50 -22.71
N SER A 55 0.49 0.14 -23.46
CA SER A 55 0.22 1.28 -24.33
C SER A 55 -0.82 0.99 -25.42
N LYS A 56 -0.95 -0.28 -25.81
CA LYS A 56 -1.87 -0.76 -26.85
C LYS A 56 -3.27 -1.04 -26.30
N HIS A 57 -3.46 -0.97 -24.98
CA HIS A 57 -4.69 -1.31 -24.29
C HIS A 57 -5.19 -0.11 -23.47
N ALA A 58 -6.36 0.42 -23.82
CA ALA A 58 -7.03 1.41 -22.99
C ALA A 58 -7.58 0.72 -21.74
N ASN A 59 -6.86 0.81 -20.61
CA ASN A 59 -7.20 0.18 -19.32
C ASN A 59 -7.44 -1.34 -19.38
N PRO A 60 -6.37 -2.14 -19.49
CA PRO A 60 -6.50 -3.57 -19.34
C PRO A 60 -7.03 -3.94 -17.94
N VAL A 61 -8.00 -4.86 -17.92
CA VAL A 61 -8.71 -5.32 -16.71
C VAL A 61 -8.20 -6.72 -16.34
N PRO A 62 -7.77 -6.96 -15.10
CA PRO A 62 -7.33 -8.28 -14.68
C PRO A 62 -8.50 -9.28 -14.59
N CYS A 63 -8.24 -10.54 -14.92
CA CYS A 63 -9.13 -11.65 -14.61
C CYS A 63 -9.06 -11.99 -13.12
N GLU A 64 -10.19 -12.00 -12.41
CA GLU A 64 -10.23 -12.27 -10.96
C GLU A 64 -9.80 -13.71 -10.59
N LEU A 65 -9.86 -14.65 -11.53
CA LEU A 65 -9.53 -16.06 -11.27
C LEU A 65 -8.06 -16.40 -11.52
N CYS A 66 -7.37 -15.68 -12.42
CA CYS A 66 -6.00 -16.02 -12.82
C CYS A 66 -5.03 -14.84 -12.91
N GLY A 67 -5.49 -13.61 -12.71
CA GLY A 67 -4.66 -12.40 -12.78
C GLY A 67 -4.24 -11.97 -14.19
N GLU A 68 -4.58 -12.73 -15.25
CA GLU A 68 -4.26 -12.34 -16.62
C GLU A 68 -4.96 -11.02 -17.01
N LEU A 69 -4.19 -10.06 -17.55
CA LEU A 69 -4.69 -8.78 -18.01
C LEU A 69 -5.43 -8.92 -19.35
N MET A 70 -6.67 -8.45 -19.39
CA MET A 70 -7.55 -8.52 -20.55
C MET A 70 -7.77 -7.13 -21.13
N LYS A 71 -7.96 -7.04 -22.45
CA LYS A 71 -8.20 -5.76 -23.14
C LYS A 71 -9.38 -4.93 -22.61
N ASN A 72 -10.38 -5.57 -22.00
CA ASN A 72 -11.56 -4.95 -21.38
C ASN A 72 -12.38 -6.01 -20.61
N SER A 73 -13.44 -5.58 -19.93
CA SER A 73 -14.35 -6.45 -19.17
C SER A 73 -15.04 -7.53 -20.03
N LYS A 74 -15.31 -7.27 -21.32
CA LYS A 74 -15.82 -8.31 -22.24
C LYS A 74 -14.78 -9.42 -22.45
N GLY A 75 -13.50 -9.05 -22.55
CA GLY A 75 -12.37 -9.98 -22.61
C GLY A 75 -12.27 -10.86 -21.35
N VAL A 76 -12.48 -10.27 -20.17
CA VAL A 76 -12.51 -11.01 -18.89
C VAL A 76 -13.62 -12.06 -18.90
N LYS A 77 -14.85 -11.69 -19.25
CA LYS A 77 -15.98 -12.63 -19.32
C LYS A 77 -15.71 -13.80 -20.27
N LEU A 78 -15.14 -13.52 -21.45
CA LEU A 78 -14.78 -14.55 -22.42
C LEU A 78 -13.68 -15.47 -21.91
N ASN A 79 -12.68 -14.92 -21.23
CA ASN A 79 -11.59 -15.71 -20.66
C ASN A 79 -12.09 -16.67 -19.58
N ILE A 80 -12.92 -16.18 -18.65
CA ILE A 80 -13.56 -17.00 -17.62
C ILE A 80 -14.38 -18.12 -18.26
N ALA A 81 -15.20 -17.80 -19.26
CA ALA A 81 -16.02 -18.79 -19.96
C ALA A 81 -15.22 -19.82 -20.80
N LYS A 82 -13.94 -19.58 -21.09
CA LYS A 82 -13.11 -20.50 -21.89
C LYS A 82 -12.14 -21.32 -21.06
N LYS A 83 -11.45 -20.67 -20.11
CA LYS A 83 -10.36 -21.27 -19.32
C LYS A 83 -10.79 -21.73 -17.93
N HIS A 84 -11.88 -21.18 -17.41
CA HIS A 84 -12.31 -21.38 -16.03
C HIS A 84 -13.73 -21.94 -15.93
N LYS A 85 -14.19 -22.64 -16.97
CA LYS A 85 -15.42 -23.45 -16.88
C LYS A 85 -15.14 -24.65 -15.99
N ASN A 86 -15.88 -24.74 -14.88
CA ASN A 86 -16.18 -26.04 -14.26
C ASN A 86 -17.07 -26.85 -15.19
#